data_AF-A0A6L6R2R7-F1
#
_entry.id   AF-A0A6L6R2R7-F1
#
_cell.length_a   1.000
_cell.length_b   1.000
_cell.length_c   1.000
_cell.angle_alpha   90.00
_cell.angle_beta   90.00
_cell.angle_gamma   90.00
#
_symmetry.space_group_name_H-M   'P 1'
#
loop_
_entity.id
_entity.type
_entity.pdbx_description
1 polymer ?
#
loop_
_entity_poly.entity_id
_entity_poly.type
_entity_poly.pdbx_seq_one_letter_code
_entity_poly.pdbx_strand_id
1 'polypeptide(L)'
;MPVIHEHDVLDQLAPVAGLLTSLGNRFHDAGFAIALVGGPVRDAMLGRLHRDSDLDFTTDARPEQILALLEGWAEAIWDVGIRVGTVGARVHGRECEITTYRSEHYDPDSRKPA
;
A
#
# COMPACT_ATOMS: atom_id res chain seq x y z
N MET A 1 20.05 -18.08 21.93
CA MET A 1 20.19 -17.61 20.53
C MET A 1 18.82 -17.71 19.89
N PRO A 2 18.23 -16.64 19.36
CA PRO A 2 16.94 -16.78 18.70
C PRO A 2 17.16 -17.58 17.42
N VAL A 3 16.45 -18.70 17.32
CA VAL A 3 16.35 -19.50 16.11
C VAL A 3 15.64 -18.61 15.11
N ILE A 4 16.33 -18.22 14.03
CA ILE A 4 15.66 -17.62 12.87
C ILE A 4 14.88 -18.79 12.27
N HIS A 5 13.62 -18.94 12.70
CA HIS A 5 12.68 -19.78 11.98
C HIS A 5 12.59 -19.20 10.58
N GLU A 6 12.76 -20.06 9.58
CA GLU A 6 12.43 -19.79 8.19
C GLU A 6 10.90 -19.61 8.14
N HIS A 7 10.42 -18.47 8.63
CA HIS A 7 9.03 -18.10 8.50
C HIS A 7 8.83 -17.75 7.04
N ASP A 8 7.95 -18.50 6.38
CA ASP A 8 7.48 -18.12 5.07
C ASP A 8 6.92 -16.69 5.18
N VAL A 9 7.48 -15.77 4.41
CA VAL A 9 7.02 -14.37 4.39
C VAL A 9 5.52 -14.34 4.07
N LEU A 10 5.01 -15.33 3.34
CA LEU A 10 3.59 -15.50 3.07
C LEU A 10 2.77 -15.72 4.34
N ASP A 11 3.26 -16.49 5.30
CA ASP A 11 2.57 -16.71 6.59
C ASP A 11 2.46 -15.41 7.38
N GLN A 12 3.48 -14.55 7.28
CA GLN A 12 3.48 -13.24 7.95
C GLN A 12 2.50 -12.24 7.33
N LEU A 13 2.02 -12.50 6.11
CA LEU A 13 0.99 -11.69 5.45
C LEU A 13 -0.44 -12.15 5.77
N ALA A 14 -0.62 -13.30 6.44
CA ALA A 14 -1.93 -13.84 6.80
C ALA A 14 -2.88 -12.82 7.49
N PRO A 15 -2.42 -11.91 8.37
CA PRO A 15 -3.29 -10.91 8.99
C PRO A 15 -3.99 -9.96 8.00
N VAL A 16 -3.40 -9.77 6.82
CA VAL A 16 -3.86 -8.81 5.80
C VAL A 16 -4.20 -9.45 4.46
N ALA A 17 -4.04 -10.78 4.32
CA ALA A 17 -4.20 -11.52 3.07
C ALA A 17 -5.52 -11.21 2.33
N GLY A 18 -6.64 -11.12 3.05
CA GLY A 18 -7.94 -10.80 2.43
C GLY A 18 -7.95 -9.46 1.71
N LEU A 19 -7.34 -8.42 2.28
CA LEU A 19 -7.22 -7.12 1.63
C LEU A 19 -6.24 -7.18 0.44
N LEU A 20 -5.10 -7.85 0.61
CA LEU A 20 -4.11 -8.02 -0.47
C LEU A 20 -4.74 -8.69 -1.70
N THR A 21 -5.52 -9.76 -1.49
CA THR A 21 -6.21 -10.46 -2.58
C THR A 21 -7.26 -9.59 -3.24
N SER A 22 -8.14 -8.95 -2.46
CA SER A 22 -9.22 -8.12 -3.02
C SER A 22 -8.68 -6.92 -3.80
N LEU A 23 -7.68 -6.21 -3.25
CA LEU A 23 -7.07 -5.06 -3.90
C LEU A 23 -6.22 -5.48 -5.10
N GLY A 24 -5.44 -6.56 -4.97
CA GLY A 24 -4.63 -7.13 -6.04
C GLY A 24 -5.48 -7.51 -7.26
N ASN A 25 -6.56 -8.25 -7.05
CA ASN A 25 -7.49 -8.63 -8.13
C ASN A 25 -8.11 -7.38 -8.78
N ARG A 26 -8.54 -6.41 -7.98
CA ARG A 26 -9.19 -5.19 -8.50
C ARG A 26 -8.29 -4.40 -9.44
N PHE A 27 -7.01 -4.23 -9.10
CA PHE A 27 -6.05 -3.55 -9.96
C PHE A 27 -5.66 -4.43 -11.16
N HIS A 28 -5.46 -5.72 -10.95
CA HIS A 28 -5.12 -6.67 -12.00
C HIS A 28 -6.20 -6.75 -13.09
N ASP A 29 -7.47 -6.86 -12.69
CA ASP A 29 -8.63 -6.93 -13.59
C ASP A 29 -8.79 -5.64 -14.42
N ALA A 30 -8.27 -4.52 -13.92
CA ALA A 30 -8.21 -3.24 -14.62
C ALA A 30 -6.93 -3.03 -15.45
N GLY A 31 -6.02 -4.02 -15.45
CA GLY A 31 -4.78 -3.98 -16.23
C GLY A 31 -3.61 -3.25 -15.57
N PHE A 32 -3.66 -3.03 -14.25
CA PHE A 32 -2.61 -2.36 -13.48
C PHE A 32 -1.85 -3.32 -12.57
N ALA A 33 -0.57 -3.05 -12.39
CA ALA A 33 0.23 -3.66 -11.33
C ALA A 33 -0.06 -2.97 -10.00
N ILE A 34 -0.06 -3.73 -8.91
CA ILE A 34 -0.07 -3.17 -7.56
C ILE A 34 0.83 -4.01 -6.65
N ALA A 35 1.61 -3.35 -5.80
CA ALA A 35 2.54 -4.00 -4.90
C ALA A 35 2.47 -3.39 -3.50
N LEU A 36 2.51 -4.24 -2.48
CA LEU A 36 2.75 -3.83 -1.10
C LEU A 36 4.20 -3.38 -0.97
N VAL A 37 4.44 -2.22 -0.35
CA VAL A 37 5.77 -1.62 -0.19
C VAL A 37 5.96 -1.05 1.22
N GLY A 38 7.14 -0.50 1.49
CA GLY A 38 7.38 0.31 2.68
C GLY A 38 7.38 -0.46 4.01
N GLY A 39 6.87 0.19 5.04
CA GLY A 39 6.83 -0.31 6.41
C GLY A 39 6.17 -1.68 6.57
N PRO A 40 5.00 -1.93 5.95
CA PRO A 40 4.32 -3.22 6.03
C PRO A 40 5.14 -4.41 5.54
N VAL A 41 5.94 -4.24 4.48
CA VAL A 41 6.83 -5.31 3.98
C VAL A 41 7.92 -5.61 5.01
N ARG A 42 8.55 -4.57 5.56
CA ARG A 42 9.54 -4.70 6.65
C ARG A 42 8.92 -5.40 7.86
N ASP A 43 7.71 -5.00 8.24
CA ASP A 43 7.05 -5.51 9.43
C ASP A 43 6.61 -6.96 9.23
N ALA A 44 6.18 -7.36 8.03
CA ALA A 44 5.95 -8.77 7.68
C ALA A 44 7.24 -9.59 7.83
N MET A 45 8.35 -9.12 7.27
CA MET A 45 9.65 -9.79 7.37
C MET A 45 10.15 -9.93 8.82
N LEU A 46 9.75 -9.02 9.71
CA LEU A 46 10.11 -9.04 11.13
C LEU A 46 9.07 -9.77 12.01
N GLY A 47 7.99 -10.29 11.43
CA GLY A 47 6.87 -10.90 12.17
C GLY A 47 6.11 -9.92 13.07
N ARG A 48 6.03 -8.65 12.63
CA ARG A 48 5.39 -7.51 13.32
C ARG A 48 4.21 -6.94 12.55
N LEU A 49 3.84 -7.55 11.42
CA LEU A 49 2.65 -7.13 10.69
C LEU A 49 1.41 -7.56 11.46
N HIS A 50 0.54 -6.62 11.77
CA HIS A 50 -0.65 -6.85 12.55
C HIS A 50 -1.90 -6.62 11.72
N ARG A 51 -3.04 -7.06 12.26
CA ARG A 51 -4.36 -6.83 11.68
C ARG A 51 -4.59 -5.34 11.43
N ASP A 52 -4.16 -4.48 12.34
CA ASP A 52 -4.49 -3.05 12.33
C ASP A 52 -3.35 -2.19 11.77
N SER A 53 -2.38 -2.82 11.08
CA SER A 53 -1.30 -2.09 10.41
C SER A 53 -1.84 -1.34 9.19
N ASP A 54 -1.46 -0.07 9.06
CA ASP A 54 -1.66 0.72 7.86
C ASP A 54 -0.86 0.12 6.71
N LEU A 55 -1.43 0.09 5.50
CA LEU A 55 -0.81 -0.55 4.34
C LEU A 55 -0.45 0.43 3.23
N ASP A 56 0.83 0.41 2.84
CA ASP A 56 1.35 1.19 1.73
C ASP A 56 1.42 0.34 0.46
N PHE A 57 0.83 0.84 -0.61
CA PHE A 57 0.85 0.24 -1.94
C PHE A 57 1.41 1.19 -2.98
N THR A 58 1.94 0.60 -4.04
CA THR A 58 2.33 1.35 -5.23
C THR A 58 1.86 0.66 -6.50
N THR A 59 1.59 1.45 -7.53
CA THR A 59 0.96 1.02 -8.78
C THR A 59 1.44 1.85 -9.97
N ASP A 60 1.31 1.30 -11.17
CA ASP A 60 1.46 2.05 -12.42
C ASP A 60 0.19 2.85 -12.80
N ALA A 61 -0.92 2.69 -12.06
CA ALA A 61 -2.11 3.51 -12.21
C ALA A 61 -1.88 4.96 -11.74
N ARG A 62 -2.35 5.93 -12.53
CA ARG A 62 -2.36 7.35 -12.18
C ARG A 62 -3.42 7.65 -11.12
N PRO A 63 -3.32 8.78 -10.39
CA PRO A 63 -4.24 9.09 -9.30
C PRO A 63 -5.72 9.08 -9.69
N GLU A 64 -6.07 9.57 -10.88
CA GLU A 64 -7.46 9.57 -11.36
C GLU A 64 -7.97 8.15 -11.64
N GLN A 65 -7.08 7.25 -12.07
CA GLN A 65 -7.38 5.84 -12.30
C GLN A 65 -7.52 5.10 -10.96
N ILE A 66 -6.67 5.42 -9.98
CA ILE A 66 -6.79 4.89 -8.62
C ILE A 66 -8.14 5.30 -8.01
N LEU A 67 -8.53 6.57 -8.12
CA LEU A 67 -9.84 7.05 -7.65
C LEU A 67 -10.98 6.28 -8.30
N ALA A 68 -10.99 6.18 -9.64
CA ALA A 68 -12.03 5.46 -10.38
C ALA A 68 -12.10 3.97 -9.99
N LEU A 69 -10.96 3.36 -9.71
CA LEU A 69 -10.92 2.01 -9.18
C LEU A 69 -11.50 1.95 -7.77
N LEU A 70 -11.28 2.91 -6.89
CA LEU A 70 -11.76 2.80 -5.51
C LEU A 70 -13.22 3.23 -5.34
N GLU A 71 -13.74 4.09 -6.21
CA GLU A 71 -15.07 4.68 -6.10
C GLU A 71 -16.18 3.61 -6.09
N GLY A 72 -17.10 3.73 -5.13
CA GLY A 72 -18.20 2.78 -4.93
C GLY A 72 -17.78 1.41 -4.38
N TRP A 73 -16.48 1.15 -4.20
CA TRP A 73 -15.96 -0.11 -3.66
C TRP A 73 -15.30 0.06 -2.29
N ALA A 74 -14.50 1.11 -2.11
CA ALA A 74 -13.93 1.46 -0.82
C ALA A 74 -14.99 2.07 0.12
N GLU A 75 -14.83 1.85 1.43
CA GLU A 75 -15.72 2.42 2.46
C GLU A 75 -15.52 3.93 2.62
N ALA A 76 -14.32 4.42 2.34
CA ALA A 76 -13.97 5.83 2.31
C ALA A 76 -12.75 6.03 1.41
N ILE A 77 -12.61 7.24 0.85
CA ILE A 77 -11.50 7.66 -0.02
C ILE A 77 -11.10 9.08 0.38
N TRP A 78 -9.80 9.35 0.40
CA TRP A 78 -9.23 10.68 0.63
C TRP A 78 -8.16 11.02 -0.41
N ASP A 79 -8.24 12.25 -0.91
CA ASP A 79 -7.43 12.77 -2.01
C ASP A 79 -6.43 13.85 -1.55
N VAL A 80 -6.23 14.02 -0.24
CA VAL A 80 -5.32 15.03 0.32
C VAL A 80 -3.89 14.90 -0.25
N GLY A 81 -3.44 13.65 -0.45
CA GLY A 81 -2.15 13.30 -1.03
C GLY A 81 -2.11 13.28 -2.56
N ILE A 82 -3.21 13.58 -3.25
CA ILE A 82 -3.34 13.28 -4.69
C ILE A 82 -2.35 14.10 -5.54
N ARG A 83 -2.03 15.33 -5.09
CA ARG A 83 -1.03 16.20 -5.76
C ARG A 83 0.37 15.64 -5.75
N VAL A 84 0.69 14.75 -4.80
CA VAL A 84 1.96 14.03 -4.75
C VAL A 84 1.83 12.60 -5.27
N GLY A 85 0.67 12.24 -5.83
CA GLY A 85 0.43 10.95 -6.47
C GLY A 85 -0.13 9.86 -5.56
N THR A 86 -0.58 10.22 -4.35
CA THR A 86 -1.09 9.29 -3.34
C THR A 86 -2.58 9.46 -3.14
N VAL A 87 -3.34 8.36 -3.26
CA VAL A 87 -4.75 8.28 -2.88
C VAL A 87 -4.83 7.36 -1.69
N GLY A 88 -5.50 7.78 -0.62
CA GLY A 88 -5.78 6.86 0.48
C GLY A 88 -7.22 6.41 0.52
N ALA A 89 -7.44 5.24 1.10
CA ALA A 89 -8.74 4.59 1.13
C ALA A 89 -8.91 3.70 2.34
N ARG A 90 -10.16 3.51 2.75
CA ARG A 90 -10.54 2.53 3.77
C ARG A 90 -11.23 1.35 3.11
N VAL A 91 -10.64 0.17 3.25
CA VAL A 91 -11.13 -1.07 2.64
C VAL A 91 -11.09 -2.19 3.67
N HIS A 92 -12.21 -2.89 3.85
CA HIS A 92 -12.35 -3.94 4.88
C HIS A 92 -11.98 -3.45 6.29
N GLY A 93 -12.37 -2.22 6.61
CA GLY A 93 -12.07 -1.55 7.88
C GLY A 93 -10.60 -1.15 8.07
N ARG A 94 -9.76 -1.20 7.03
CA ARG A 94 -8.32 -0.87 7.09
C ARG A 94 -7.98 0.33 6.26
N GLU A 95 -7.04 1.14 6.75
CA GLU A 95 -6.48 2.25 5.98
C GLU A 95 -5.38 1.74 5.05
N CYS A 96 -5.39 2.25 3.83
CA CYS A 96 -4.35 2.00 2.85
C CYS A 96 -4.03 3.27 2.07
N GLU A 97 -2.76 3.43 1.72
CA GLU A 97 -2.28 4.47 0.82
C GLU A 97 -1.79 3.82 -0.47
N ILE A 98 -2.24 4.33 -1.61
CA ILE A 98 -1.89 3.82 -2.93
C ILE A 98 -1.22 4.95 -3.71
N THR A 99 0.06 4.76 -4.02
CA THR A 99 0.90 5.78 -4.65
C THR A 99 1.33 5.35 -6.05
N THR A 100 1.04 6.18 -7.07
CA THR A 100 1.55 5.95 -8.42
C THR A 100 3.09 5.91 -8.43
N TYR A 101 3.70 5.14 -9.33
CA TYR A 101 5.15 5.19 -9.54
C TYR A 101 5.60 6.62 -9.80
N ARG A 102 6.59 7.07 -9.03
CA ARG A 102 7.23 8.37 -9.19
C ARG A 102 8.73 8.22 -8.96
N SER A 103 9.51 8.96 -9.74
CA SER A 103 10.90 9.21 -9.45
C SER A 103 11.01 10.63 -8.90
N GLU A 104 11.38 10.78 -7.64
CA GLU A 104 11.75 12.08 -7.10
C GLU A 104 13.11 12.48 -7.67
N HIS A 105 13.15 13.59 -8.42
CA HIS A 105 14.41 14.31 -8.62
C HIS A 105 14.61 15.19 -7.39
N TYR A 106 15.55 14.80 -6.54
CA TYR A 106 15.93 15.60 -5.39
C TYR A 106 16.67 16.84 -5.87
N ASP A 107 16.09 18.01 -5.65
CA ASP A 107 16.85 19.26 -5.62
C ASP A 107 17.67 19.25 -4.30
N PRO A 108 19.01 19.25 -4.35
CA PRO A 108 19.86 19.22 -3.16
C PRO A 108 19.62 20.39 -2.20
N ASP A 109 18.95 21.47 -2.63
CA ASP A 109 18.59 22.62 -1.78
C ASP A 109 17.26 22.44 -1.01
N SER A 110 16.57 21.30 -1.16
CA SER A 110 15.32 21.02 -0.46
C SER A 110 15.56 20.70 1.03
N ARG A 111 15.35 21.71 1.89
CA ARG A 111 15.36 21.53 3.36
C ARG A 111 14.15 20.68 3.77
N LYS A 112 14.44 19.52 4.36
CA LYS A 112 13.45 18.65 5.03
C LYS A 112 12.81 19.38 6.23
N PRO A 113 11.54 19.09 6.58
CA PRO A 113 11.00 19.41 7.89
C PRO A 113 11.80 18.65 8.98
N ALA A 114 12.04 19.33 10.11
CA ALA A 114 12.71 18.77 11.28
C ALA A 114 11.79 17.82 12.06
#